data_AF-A0A939PZ73-F1
#
_entry.id   AF-A0A939PZ73-F1
#
_cell.length_a   1.000
_cell.length_b   1.000
_cell.length_c   1.000
_cell.angle_alpha   90.00
_cell.angle_beta   90.00
_cell.angle_gamma   90.00
#
_symmetry.space_group_name_H-M   'P 1'
#
loop_
_entity.id
_entity.type
_entity.pdbx_description
1 polymer ?
#
loop_
_entity_poly.entity_id
_entity_poly.type
_entity_poly.pdbx_seq_one_letter_code
_entity_poly.pdbx_strand_id
1 'polypeptide(L)'
;MVREGEEGLLSRGVEALVGIALRFTAGRFHATPWGRHVNEGVVEWPPSPWRLLRALVAVWRRTLPDVDQASVEELLARLSSPPEFFLPQARTAHTRHYMPLGAPKSTALVFDTFVALSPHEPVVCVWPAVDLSPDQEELLRQLLDNLPYLGRAESWVRASLVDQVPPVNCRPVARDAPDPSVELVRVLAPAEPFSLAALIAETGSLRSLGYLSPPGSRWVTYALPEGALEGPRRSRRPRTRGAQHPEVTLVRFALDGPVLPRVVDTLRVGEVARQAAMSQYGRRHDGRVSSTFSGRAEDGTPLQGHRHAFYIPTDEDGDGRLDHLTIWAPGGLQPDELEALAAVEELARGRESLRLSVIWLGAGRPEDFPIPWLGWHRRWRSQTPFVLSRHVKLRGDTQGGTVPKQLVDGPEDQLRLELRRRGYPTPVSVRRLPALPLGSGAGPTRSSRAYRWYEFHRWRSRVPPAGGAYGFEMEFEEEVPGPLLLGYACHFGLGLFVPSE
;
A
#
# COMPACT_ATOMS: atom_id res chain seq x y z
N MET A 1 47.51 -44.84 14.40
CA MET A 1 48.58 -44.10 13.69
C MET A 1 47.89 -43.37 12.56
N VAL A 2 47.40 -42.13 12.74
CA VAL A 2 48.13 -40.88 13.04
C VAL A 2 49.24 -40.63 12.03
N ARG A 3 48.96 -39.79 11.04
CA ARG A 3 49.64 -38.51 10.73
C ARG A 3 49.10 -37.98 9.39
N GLU A 4 48.42 -36.82 9.41
CA GLU A 4 48.97 -35.48 9.09
C GLU A 4 49.36 -35.42 7.60
N GLY A 5 48.87 -34.53 6.75
CA GLY A 5 48.20 -33.25 6.92
C GLY A 5 48.52 -32.49 5.63
N GLU A 6 47.56 -32.41 4.71
CA GLU A 6 47.64 -31.49 3.57
C GLU A 6 46.59 -30.40 3.82
N GLU A 7 46.94 -29.47 4.70
CA GLU A 7 46.42 -28.12 4.62
C GLU A 7 46.91 -27.53 3.30
N GLY A 8 46.14 -27.78 2.25
CA GLY A 8 46.22 -27.06 1.00
C GLY A 8 45.98 -25.59 1.31
N LEU A 9 47.09 -24.86 1.37
CA LEU A 9 47.22 -23.42 1.39
C LEU A 9 46.36 -22.84 0.26
N LEU A 10 45.08 -22.62 0.51
CA LEU A 10 44.24 -21.72 -0.28
C LEU A 10 44.77 -20.31 -0.01
N SER A 11 45.85 -19.98 -0.72
CA SER A 11 46.20 -18.62 -1.02
C SER A 11 44.96 -17.98 -1.64
N ARG A 12 44.15 -17.34 -0.79
CA ARG A 12 43.24 -16.28 -1.20
C ARG A 12 44.14 -15.22 -1.82
N GLY A 13 44.36 -15.33 -3.12
CA GLY A 13 44.73 -14.18 -3.92
C GLY A 13 43.64 -13.16 -3.66
N VAL A 14 43.96 -12.15 -2.86
CA VAL A 14 43.09 -11.01 -2.63
C VAL A 14 43.07 -10.28 -3.97
N GLU A 15 42.14 -10.66 -4.85
CA GLU A 15 41.74 -9.77 -5.93
C GLU A 15 41.19 -8.52 -5.25
N ALA A 16 41.92 -7.41 -5.38
CA ALA A 16 41.54 -6.14 -4.79
C ALA A 16 40.16 -5.73 -5.29
N LEU A 17 39.18 -5.76 -4.41
CA LEU A 17 37.78 -5.62 -4.76
C LEU A 17 37.08 -4.73 -3.73
N VAL A 18 36.52 -3.62 -4.22
CA VAL A 18 35.69 -2.72 -3.41
C VAL A 18 34.24 -2.88 -3.85
N GLY A 19 33.35 -3.14 -2.90
CA GLY A 19 31.91 -3.16 -3.17
C GLY A 19 31.15 -2.26 -2.21
N ILE A 20 30.20 -1.49 -2.74
CA ILE A 20 29.31 -0.61 -1.97
C ILE A 20 27.87 -1.07 -2.17
N ALA A 21 27.21 -1.50 -1.09
CA ALA A 21 25.78 -1.77 -1.07
C ALA A 21 25.00 -0.50 -0.79
N LEU A 22 23.93 -0.28 -1.56
CA LEU A 22 22.99 0.83 -1.46
C LEU A 22 21.59 0.26 -1.26
N ARG A 23 21.08 0.29 -0.02
CA ARG A 23 19.74 -0.19 0.31
C ARG A 23 18.77 0.98 0.42
N PHE A 24 17.88 1.10 -0.56
CA PHE A 24 16.85 2.13 -0.59
C PHE A 24 15.70 1.77 0.36
N THR A 25 15.67 2.38 1.53
CA THR A 25 14.81 1.96 2.65
C THR A 25 13.33 2.20 2.40
N ALA A 26 12.99 3.17 1.54
CA ALA A 26 11.62 3.43 1.10
C ALA A 26 11.19 2.59 -0.12
N GLY A 27 12.07 1.71 -0.65
CA GLY A 27 11.84 0.92 -1.85
C GLY A 27 11.75 1.75 -3.14
N ARG A 28 12.29 2.97 -3.14
CA ARG A 28 12.24 3.92 -4.26
C ARG A 28 13.57 4.63 -4.45
N PHE A 29 13.99 4.76 -5.71
CA PHE A 29 15.12 5.57 -6.13
C PHE A 29 14.66 6.64 -7.12
N HIS A 30 14.67 7.89 -6.68
CA HIS A 30 14.27 9.08 -7.42
C HIS A 30 15.52 9.76 -7.99
N ALA A 31 15.66 9.70 -9.31
CA ALA A 31 16.87 10.10 -9.99
C ALA A 31 16.56 10.48 -11.44
N THR A 32 16.64 11.78 -11.75
CA THR A 32 16.45 12.28 -13.12
C THR A 32 17.77 12.15 -13.89
N PRO A 33 17.79 11.52 -15.07
CA PRO A 33 19.00 11.46 -15.88
C PRO A 33 19.54 12.84 -16.21
N TRP A 34 20.86 12.94 -16.37
CA TRP A 34 21.46 14.19 -16.80
C TRP A 34 20.93 14.61 -18.18
N GLY A 35 20.66 15.91 -18.36
CA GLY A 35 20.13 16.45 -19.62
C GLY A 35 18.64 16.18 -19.86
N ARG A 36 17.92 15.61 -18.88
CA ARG A 36 16.48 15.38 -18.93
C ARG A 36 15.74 16.28 -17.95
N HIS A 37 14.52 16.67 -18.32
CA HIS A 37 13.59 17.36 -17.44
C HIS A 37 12.78 16.36 -16.60
N VAL A 38 12.44 16.72 -15.37
CA VAL A 38 11.72 15.83 -14.42
C VAL A 38 10.38 15.33 -14.97
N ASN A 39 9.72 16.14 -15.80
CA ASN A 39 8.44 15.81 -16.44
C ASN A 39 8.56 14.93 -17.69
N GLU A 40 9.76 14.52 -18.11
CA GLU A 40 9.92 13.59 -19.24
C GLU A 40 9.61 12.14 -18.87
N GLY A 41 9.43 11.81 -17.59
CA GLY A 41 9.09 10.46 -17.17
C GLY A 41 10.24 9.46 -17.27
N VAL A 42 11.48 9.93 -17.43
CA VAL A 42 12.67 9.08 -17.58
C VAL A 42 13.40 8.98 -16.25
N VAL A 43 13.79 7.76 -15.88
CA VAL A 43 14.59 7.45 -14.68
C VAL A 43 16.04 7.19 -15.03
N GLU A 44 16.96 7.53 -14.13
CA GLU A 44 18.35 7.08 -14.21
C GLU A 44 18.47 5.71 -13.55
N TRP A 45 18.87 4.70 -14.34
CA TRP A 45 19.17 3.36 -13.85
C TRP A 45 20.25 2.73 -14.74
N PRO A 46 21.35 2.18 -14.19
CA PRO A 46 21.75 2.17 -12.78
C PRO A 46 22.05 3.58 -12.21
N PRO A 47 22.24 3.74 -10.89
CA PRO A 47 22.73 4.99 -10.32
C PRO A 47 24.06 5.42 -10.96
N SER A 48 24.13 6.66 -11.45
CA SER A 48 25.34 7.13 -12.12
C SER A 48 26.53 7.26 -11.16
N PRO A 49 27.74 6.81 -11.55
CA PRO A 49 28.94 7.01 -10.73
C PRO A 49 29.19 8.47 -10.40
N TRP A 50 28.92 9.37 -11.35
CA TRP A 50 28.99 10.81 -11.13
C TRP A 50 28.13 11.27 -9.96
N ARG A 51 26.88 10.81 -9.88
CA ARG A 51 25.96 11.17 -8.79
C ARG A 51 26.39 10.57 -7.47
N LEU A 52 26.89 9.32 -7.47
CA LEU A 52 27.41 8.69 -6.26
C LEU A 52 28.60 9.47 -5.69
N LEU A 53 29.61 9.78 -6.51
CA LEU A 53 30.78 10.54 -6.02
C LEU A 53 30.41 11.96 -5.57
N ARG A 54 29.48 12.64 -6.27
CA ARG A 54 28.96 13.94 -5.80
C ARG A 54 28.24 13.83 -4.45
N ALA A 55 27.51 12.74 -4.21
CA ALA A 55 26.86 12.51 -2.93
C ALA A 55 27.90 12.32 -1.81
N LEU A 56 28.97 11.57 -2.06
CA LEU A 56 30.08 11.41 -1.12
C LEU A 56 30.79 12.74 -0.81
N VAL A 57 31.02 13.58 -1.82
CA VAL A 57 31.56 14.94 -1.62
C VAL A 57 30.64 15.80 -0.76
N ALA A 58 29.32 15.73 -0.99
CA ALA A 58 28.35 16.46 -0.19
C ALA A 58 28.32 15.97 1.27
N VAL A 59 28.45 14.66 1.50
CA VAL A 59 28.55 14.06 2.83
C VAL A 59 29.82 14.52 3.54
N TRP A 60 30.98 14.43 2.88
CA TRP A 60 32.26 14.90 3.41
C TRP A 60 32.15 16.35 3.90
N ARG A 61 31.75 17.27 3.01
CA ARG A 61 31.63 18.70 3.32
C ARG A 61 30.69 19.00 4.48
N ARG A 62 29.68 18.15 4.72
CA ARG A 62 28.65 18.37 5.74
C ARG A 62 28.96 17.69 7.08
N THR A 63 29.62 16.53 7.06
CA THR A 63 29.69 15.63 8.22
C THR A 63 31.11 15.33 8.68
N LEU A 64 32.11 15.51 7.81
CA LEU A 64 33.52 15.24 8.10
C LEU A 64 34.40 16.45 7.70
N PRO A 65 34.15 17.66 8.24
CA PRO A 65 34.86 18.87 7.83
C PRO A 65 36.36 18.86 8.15
N ASP A 66 36.78 18.04 9.11
CA ASP A 66 38.17 17.93 9.57
C ASP A 66 39.01 16.98 8.71
N VAL A 67 38.39 16.16 7.86
CA VAL A 67 39.10 15.30 6.92
C VAL A 67 39.67 16.18 5.80
N ASP A 68 40.97 16.05 5.55
CA ASP A 68 41.67 16.84 4.56
C ASP A 68 41.20 16.53 3.13
N GLN A 69 41.25 17.55 2.27
CA GLN A 69 40.77 17.42 0.90
C GLN A 69 41.59 16.40 0.08
N ALA A 70 42.89 16.25 0.34
CA ALA A 70 43.74 15.39 -0.46
C ALA A 70 43.37 13.91 -0.27
N SER A 71 43.11 13.49 0.98
CA SER A 71 42.63 12.15 1.30
C SER A 71 41.31 11.81 0.60
N VAL A 72 40.36 12.75 0.59
CA VAL A 72 39.07 12.57 -0.11
C VAL A 72 39.25 12.53 -1.62
N GLU A 73 40.08 13.42 -2.18
CA GLU A 73 40.38 13.46 -3.60
C GLU A 73 41.05 12.17 -4.09
N GLU A 74 42.00 11.62 -3.33
CA GLU A 74 42.66 10.35 -3.63
C GLU A 74 41.67 9.19 -3.61
N LEU A 75 40.83 9.09 -2.57
CA LEU A 75 39.78 8.06 -2.48
C LEU A 75 38.80 8.13 -3.66
N LEU A 76 38.29 9.32 -3.98
CA LEU A 76 37.34 9.49 -5.08
C LEU A 76 37.98 9.26 -6.46
N ALA A 77 39.28 9.54 -6.61
CA ALA A 77 40.04 9.20 -7.81
C ALA A 77 40.13 7.69 -8.00
N ARG A 78 40.29 6.90 -6.92
CA ARG A 78 40.24 5.42 -7.00
C ARG A 78 38.88 4.91 -7.45
N LEU A 79 37.80 5.55 -6.98
CA LEU A 79 36.42 5.21 -7.33
C LEU A 79 35.93 5.89 -8.63
N SER A 80 36.80 6.59 -9.37
CA SER A 80 36.41 7.31 -10.58
C SER A 80 36.19 6.40 -11.79
N SER A 81 36.79 5.21 -11.76
CA SER A 81 36.57 4.18 -12.77
C SER A 81 35.10 3.71 -12.74
N PRO A 82 34.50 3.34 -13.88
CA PRO A 82 33.10 2.89 -13.90
C PRO A 82 32.95 1.54 -13.16
N PRO A 83 32.10 1.46 -12.12
CA PRO A 83 31.83 0.21 -11.42
C PRO A 83 31.02 -0.77 -12.27
N GLU A 84 31.09 -2.04 -11.95
CA GLU A 84 30.07 -3.02 -12.30
C GLU A 84 28.93 -2.96 -11.27
N PHE A 85 27.75 -3.43 -11.65
CA PHE A 85 26.59 -3.42 -10.77
C PHE A 85 25.97 -4.80 -10.59
N PHE A 86 25.55 -5.08 -9.37
CA PHE A 86 24.39 -5.93 -9.11
C PHE A 86 23.17 -5.03 -8.91
N LEU A 87 22.19 -5.20 -9.78
CA LEU A 87 20.92 -4.50 -9.75
C LEU A 87 19.82 -5.48 -9.34
N PRO A 88 19.11 -5.23 -8.22
CA PRO A 88 17.98 -6.06 -7.84
C PRO A 88 16.84 -5.87 -8.85
N GLN A 89 15.84 -6.74 -8.75
CA GLN A 89 14.65 -6.60 -9.59
C GLN A 89 13.98 -5.25 -9.34
N ALA A 90 13.80 -4.49 -10.42
CA ALA A 90 13.29 -3.14 -10.35
C ALA A 90 12.18 -2.89 -11.38
N ARG A 91 11.46 -1.78 -11.20
CA ARG A 91 10.46 -1.29 -12.16
C ARG A 91 10.37 0.22 -12.19
N THR A 92 10.11 0.80 -13.35
CA THR A 92 9.82 2.23 -13.46
C THR A 92 8.40 2.52 -12.97
N ALA A 93 8.23 3.54 -12.14
CA ALA A 93 6.95 4.00 -11.64
C ALA A 93 6.94 5.54 -11.52
N HIS A 94 5.75 6.13 -11.42
CA HIS A 94 5.61 7.57 -11.20
C HIS A 94 4.36 7.90 -10.37
N THR A 95 4.42 9.02 -9.68
CA THR A 95 3.25 9.69 -9.12
C THR A 95 2.95 10.97 -9.90
N ARG A 96 1.70 11.44 -9.83
CA ARG A 96 1.20 12.60 -10.59
C ARG A 96 0.63 13.62 -9.63
N HIS A 97 1.13 14.84 -9.70
CA HIS A 97 0.74 15.92 -8.79
C HIS A 97 0.31 17.14 -9.57
N TYR A 98 -0.82 17.75 -9.20
CA TYR A 98 -1.25 19.04 -9.75
C TYR A 98 -0.69 20.16 -8.87
N MET A 99 0.45 20.73 -9.28
CA MET A 99 1.14 21.78 -8.52
C MET A 99 0.56 23.16 -8.84
N PRO A 100 0.30 24.01 -7.83
CA PRO A 100 -0.25 25.35 -8.05
C PRO A 100 0.75 26.27 -8.76
N LEU A 101 0.28 27.04 -9.74
CA LEU A 101 1.08 28.01 -10.52
C LEU A 101 0.97 29.45 -9.98
N GLY A 102 0.56 29.62 -8.72
CA GLY A 102 0.44 30.93 -8.05
C GLY A 102 -0.85 31.71 -8.37
N ALA A 103 -1.59 31.36 -9.43
CA ALA A 103 -2.91 31.94 -9.72
C ALA A 103 -4.07 31.04 -9.24
N PRO A 104 -5.22 31.60 -8.81
CA PRO A 104 -6.37 30.80 -8.38
C PRO A 104 -6.81 29.81 -9.45
N LYS A 105 -6.95 28.53 -9.08
CA LYS A 105 -7.33 27.41 -9.97
C LYS A 105 -6.35 27.09 -11.10
N SER A 106 -5.16 27.70 -11.13
CA SER A 106 -4.11 27.38 -12.10
C SER A 106 -3.18 26.30 -11.52
N THR A 107 -3.15 25.13 -12.15
CA THR A 107 -2.27 24.02 -11.75
C THR A 107 -1.54 23.46 -12.97
N ALA A 108 -0.31 22.98 -12.75
CA ALA A 108 0.44 22.20 -13.73
C ALA A 108 0.57 20.76 -13.26
N LEU A 109 0.37 19.81 -14.17
CA LEU A 109 0.65 18.41 -13.92
C LEU A 109 2.17 18.21 -13.87
N VAL A 110 2.67 17.69 -12.75
CA VAL A 110 4.07 17.34 -12.52
C VAL A 110 4.17 15.84 -12.33
N PHE A 111 5.14 15.23 -13.01
CA PHE A 111 5.48 13.83 -12.83
C PHE A 111 6.61 13.72 -11.82
N ASP A 112 6.43 12.83 -10.84
CA ASP A 112 7.50 12.38 -9.96
C ASP A 112 7.81 10.91 -10.27
N THR A 113 8.84 10.70 -11.08
CA THR A 113 9.20 9.39 -11.64
C THR A 113 10.38 8.80 -10.86
N PHE A 114 10.32 7.50 -10.57
CA PHE A 114 11.29 6.77 -9.76
C PHE A 114 11.42 5.30 -10.18
N VAL A 115 12.52 4.69 -9.78
CA VAL A 115 12.70 3.24 -9.84
C VAL A 115 12.16 2.64 -8.54
N ALA A 116 11.20 1.73 -8.62
CA ALA A 116 10.70 0.97 -7.48
C ALA A 116 11.42 -0.38 -7.39
N LEU A 117 11.92 -0.72 -6.21
CA LEU A 117 12.71 -1.91 -5.93
C LEU A 117 12.43 -2.43 -4.50
N SER A 118 12.86 -3.65 -4.21
CA SER A 118 12.73 -4.22 -2.86
C SER A 118 13.54 -3.39 -1.85
N PRO A 119 12.98 -3.01 -0.69
CA PRO A 119 13.75 -2.34 0.36
C PRO A 119 14.73 -3.28 1.07
N HIS A 120 14.69 -4.58 0.78
CA HIS A 120 15.56 -5.59 1.38
C HIS A 120 16.75 -5.99 0.49
N GLU A 121 16.65 -5.76 -0.82
CA GLU A 121 17.72 -6.09 -1.76
C GLU A 121 18.51 -4.82 -2.12
N PRO A 122 19.83 -4.78 -1.87
CA PRO A 122 20.64 -3.61 -2.19
C PRO A 122 20.98 -3.57 -3.69
N VAL A 123 21.17 -2.36 -4.21
CA VAL A 123 22.03 -2.15 -5.39
C VAL A 123 23.47 -2.28 -4.92
N VAL A 124 24.32 -3.05 -5.60
CA VAL A 124 25.74 -3.15 -5.24
C VAL A 124 26.60 -2.61 -6.38
N CYS A 125 27.40 -1.58 -6.10
CA CYS A 125 28.43 -1.05 -6.99
C CYS A 125 29.75 -1.77 -6.70
N VAL A 126 30.41 -2.30 -7.72
CA VAL A 126 31.60 -3.16 -7.58
C VAL A 126 32.74 -2.61 -8.42
N TRP A 127 33.89 -2.40 -7.80
CA TRP A 127 35.15 -2.07 -8.46
C TRP A 127 36.13 -3.25 -8.33
N PRO A 128 36.22 -4.12 -9.34
CA PRO A 128 37.00 -5.36 -9.25
C PRO A 128 38.53 -5.17 -9.35
N ALA A 129 38.99 -3.96 -9.63
CA ALA A 129 40.41 -3.63 -9.80
C ALA A 129 40.84 -2.43 -8.95
N VAL A 130 40.07 -2.12 -7.90
CA VAL A 130 40.39 -1.04 -6.96
C VAL A 130 40.83 -1.65 -5.65
N ASP A 131 42.02 -1.26 -5.23
CA ASP A 131 42.57 -1.53 -3.91
C ASP A 131 42.54 -0.24 -3.09
N LEU A 132 42.07 -0.33 -1.84
CA LEU A 132 42.03 0.80 -0.92
C LEU A 132 42.96 0.50 0.25
N SER A 133 43.71 1.51 0.69
CA SER A 133 44.42 1.40 1.96
C SER A 133 43.43 1.29 3.13
N PRO A 134 43.84 0.78 4.30
CA PRO A 134 42.97 0.73 5.49
C PRO A 134 42.38 2.10 5.86
N ASP A 135 43.17 3.18 5.69
CA ASP A 135 42.71 4.55 5.95
C ASP A 135 41.65 5.01 4.93
N GLN A 136 41.82 4.63 3.66
CA GLN A 136 40.85 4.92 2.59
C GLN A 136 39.55 4.13 2.77
N GLU A 137 39.64 2.86 3.19
CA GLU A 137 38.48 2.02 3.49
C GLU A 137 37.68 2.59 4.68
N GLU A 138 38.37 3.01 5.74
CA GLU A 138 37.73 3.62 6.90
C GLU A 138 37.09 4.98 6.58
N LEU A 139 37.78 5.81 5.80
CA LEU A 139 37.20 7.06 5.30
C LEU A 139 35.95 6.80 4.44
N LEU A 140 36.00 5.81 3.55
CA LEU A 140 34.85 5.44 2.74
C LEU A 140 33.69 4.95 3.62
N ARG A 141 33.96 4.12 4.64
CA ARG A 141 32.95 3.64 5.60
C ARG A 141 32.25 4.82 6.30
N GLN A 142 33.02 5.79 6.80
CA GLN A 142 32.47 6.99 7.45
C GLN A 142 31.61 7.83 6.49
N LEU A 143 32.01 7.98 5.23
CA LEU A 143 31.21 8.68 4.22
C LEU A 143 29.91 7.94 3.89
N LEU A 144 29.94 6.60 3.83
CA LEU A 144 28.76 5.80 3.54
C LEU A 144 27.77 5.79 4.71
N ASP A 145 28.25 5.70 5.95
CA ASP A 145 27.42 5.74 7.16
C ASP A 145 26.66 7.08 7.31
N ASN A 146 27.26 8.16 6.80
CA ASN A 146 26.69 9.52 6.84
C ASN A 146 25.86 9.89 5.59
N LEU A 147 25.65 8.97 4.64
CA LEU A 147 24.89 9.19 3.41
C LEU A 147 23.37 9.05 3.66
N PRO A 148 22.57 10.14 3.66
CA PRO A 148 21.15 10.07 4.03
C PRO A 148 20.23 9.64 2.88
N TYR A 149 20.60 10.01 1.65
CA TYR A 149 19.85 9.72 0.43
C TYR A 149 20.81 9.75 -0.77
N LEU A 150 20.43 9.10 -1.87
CA LEU A 150 21.15 9.18 -3.14
C LEU A 150 20.18 9.57 -4.27
N GLY A 151 20.53 10.59 -5.05
CA GLY A 151 19.64 11.16 -6.07
C GLY A 151 18.84 12.33 -5.51
N ARG A 152 17.53 12.20 -5.42
CA ARG A 152 16.66 13.20 -4.76
C ARG A 152 16.37 12.81 -3.31
N ALA A 153 15.96 13.78 -2.51
CA ALA A 153 15.78 13.65 -1.05
C ALA A 153 14.75 12.58 -0.64
N GLU A 154 13.88 12.17 -1.55
CA GLU A 154 12.89 11.10 -1.38
C GLU A 154 13.53 9.69 -1.40
N SER A 155 14.79 9.57 -1.83
CA SER A 155 15.49 8.29 -2.04
C SER A 155 16.36 7.92 -0.83
N TRP A 156 15.74 7.70 0.32
CA TRP A 156 16.46 7.36 1.55
C TRP A 156 17.27 6.08 1.37
N VAL A 157 18.55 6.14 1.74
CA VAL A 157 19.50 5.06 1.50
C VAL A 157 20.26 4.73 2.78
N ARG A 158 20.50 3.44 3.00
CA ARG A 158 21.57 2.96 3.89
C ARG A 158 22.67 2.42 2.99
N ALA A 159 23.87 2.96 3.12
CA ALA A 159 25.03 2.53 2.34
C ALA A 159 26.06 1.83 3.25
N SER A 160 26.74 0.82 2.73
CA SER A 160 27.80 0.12 3.45
C SER A 160 28.79 -0.53 2.49
N LEU A 161 29.98 -0.85 2.98
CA LEU A 161 30.88 -1.77 2.28
C LEU A 161 30.31 -3.19 2.32
N VAL A 162 30.63 -4.02 1.32
CA VAL A 162 30.25 -5.44 1.30
C VAL A 162 31.45 -6.34 1.53
N ASP A 163 31.28 -7.35 2.36
CA ASP A 163 32.29 -8.39 2.59
C ASP A 163 32.32 -9.43 1.45
N GLN A 164 31.17 -9.63 0.80
CA GLN A 164 31.00 -10.59 -0.29
C GLN A 164 30.21 -9.92 -1.42
N VAL A 165 30.78 -9.93 -2.62
CA VAL A 165 30.17 -9.34 -3.79
C VAL A 165 29.14 -10.29 -4.41
N PRO A 166 27.90 -9.84 -4.66
CA PRO A 166 26.90 -10.62 -5.39
C PRO A 166 27.27 -10.75 -6.88
N PRO A 167 26.68 -11.72 -7.60
CA PRO A 167 26.93 -11.89 -9.03
C PRO A 167 26.48 -10.64 -9.80
N VAL A 168 27.44 -9.90 -10.35
CA VAL A 168 27.20 -8.71 -11.18
C VAL A 168 26.32 -9.04 -12.39
N ASN A 169 25.34 -8.19 -12.67
CA ASN A 169 24.38 -8.37 -13.75
C ASN A 169 24.26 -7.14 -14.68
N CYS A 170 25.08 -6.10 -14.47
CA CYS A 170 25.13 -4.91 -15.31
C CYS A 170 26.56 -4.38 -15.35
N ARG A 171 27.12 -4.26 -16.57
CA ARG A 171 28.54 -3.94 -16.80
C ARG A 171 28.70 -2.81 -17.81
N PRO A 172 29.78 -2.00 -17.69
CA PRO A 172 30.13 -1.05 -18.74
C PRO A 172 30.52 -1.79 -20.02
N VAL A 173 30.06 -1.31 -21.18
CA VAL A 173 30.32 -1.92 -22.48
C VAL A 173 30.86 -0.89 -23.50
N ALA A 174 31.77 -1.34 -24.37
CA ALA A 174 32.14 -0.62 -25.57
C ALA A 174 30.96 -0.63 -26.56
N ARG A 175 30.84 0.40 -27.41
CA ARG A 175 29.64 0.68 -28.22
C ARG A 175 29.38 -0.27 -29.40
N ASP A 176 29.94 -1.48 -29.40
CA ASP A 176 29.90 -2.37 -30.55
C ASP A 176 28.85 -3.49 -30.39
N ALA A 177 27.95 -3.54 -31.39
CA ALA A 177 26.89 -4.52 -31.65
C ALA A 177 26.14 -5.08 -30.43
N PRO A 178 24.94 -4.54 -30.07
CA PRO A 178 24.19 -5.05 -28.94
C PRO A 178 23.77 -6.50 -29.18
N ASP A 179 24.06 -7.36 -28.20
CA ASP A 179 23.29 -8.59 -28.00
C ASP A 179 21.81 -8.19 -27.88
N PRO A 180 20.88 -8.75 -28.66
CA PRO A 180 19.47 -8.42 -28.56
C PRO A 180 18.85 -8.66 -27.17
N SER A 181 19.52 -9.40 -26.27
CA SER A 181 19.05 -9.64 -24.91
C SER A 181 19.42 -8.55 -23.89
N VAL A 182 20.02 -7.43 -24.31
CA VAL A 182 20.41 -6.33 -23.41
C VAL A 182 19.92 -4.97 -23.90
N GLU A 183 19.47 -4.14 -22.96
CA GLU A 183 19.14 -2.74 -23.18
C GLU A 183 20.38 -1.86 -22.88
N LEU A 184 20.77 -0.99 -23.80
CA LEU A 184 21.90 -0.09 -23.62
C LEU A 184 21.45 1.23 -22.97
N VAL A 185 21.92 1.48 -21.76
CA VAL A 185 21.64 2.72 -21.01
C VAL A 185 22.90 3.54 -20.83
N ARG A 186 22.77 4.88 -20.87
CA ARG A 186 23.91 5.80 -20.69
C ARG A 186 23.78 6.53 -19.37
N VAL A 187 24.82 6.45 -18.56
CA VAL A 187 24.93 7.18 -17.29
C VAL A 187 26.22 8.00 -17.28
N LEU A 188 26.23 9.02 -16.43
CA LEU A 188 27.36 9.92 -16.31
C LEU A 188 28.41 9.35 -15.33
N ALA A 189 29.68 9.35 -15.71
CA ALA A 189 30.79 8.97 -14.85
C ALA A 189 31.86 10.07 -14.87
N PRO A 190 32.77 10.11 -13.89
CA PRO A 190 33.94 10.98 -13.95
C PRO A 190 34.80 10.69 -15.20
N ALA A 191 35.32 11.75 -15.81
CA ALA A 191 36.32 11.65 -16.86
C ALA A 191 37.69 11.33 -16.26
N GLU A 192 38.59 10.87 -17.14
CA GLU A 192 40.00 10.69 -16.83
C GLU A 192 40.79 11.82 -17.54
N PRO A 193 41.68 12.54 -16.85
CA PRO A 193 42.01 12.43 -15.41
C PRO A 193 40.87 12.91 -14.49
N PHE A 194 40.79 12.33 -13.30
CA PHE A 194 39.82 12.72 -12.27
C PHE A 194 40.04 14.16 -11.81
N SER A 195 38.97 14.86 -11.46
CA SER A 195 39.02 16.21 -10.89
C SER A 195 37.94 16.40 -9.84
N LEU A 196 38.35 16.67 -8.59
CA LEU A 196 37.40 16.95 -7.52
C LEU A 196 36.60 18.25 -7.78
N ALA A 197 37.25 19.27 -8.35
CA ALA A 197 36.61 20.54 -8.69
C ALA A 197 35.42 20.35 -9.66
N ALA A 198 35.52 19.37 -10.57
CA ALA A 198 34.45 19.03 -11.50
C ALA A 198 33.19 18.49 -10.80
N LEU A 199 33.33 17.71 -9.73
CA LEU A 199 32.22 17.19 -8.93
C LEU A 199 31.53 18.28 -8.08
N ILE A 200 32.30 19.27 -7.64
CA ILE A 200 31.82 20.39 -6.81
C ILE A 200 31.06 21.43 -7.64
N ALA A 201 31.33 21.51 -8.94
CA ALA A 201 30.71 22.50 -9.83
C ALA A 201 29.17 22.51 -9.76
N GLU A 202 28.61 23.70 -9.61
CA GLU A 202 27.16 23.89 -9.55
C GLU A 202 26.51 23.73 -10.93
N THR A 203 25.46 22.90 -11.01
CA THR A 203 24.74 22.62 -12.25
C THR A 203 24.13 23.89 -12.88
N GLY A 204 23.71 24.86 -12.07
CA GLY A 204 23.15 26.14 -12.56
C GLY A 204 24.20 26.97 -13.30
N SER A 205 25.39 27.10 -12.72
CA SER A 205 26.53 27.82 -13.30
C SER A 205 27.06 27.16 -14.58
N LEU A 206 27.00 25.82 -14.67
CA LEU A 206 27.40 25.11 -15.90
C LEU A 206 26.41 25.32 -17.05
N ARG A 207 25.10 25.41 -16.74
CA ARG A 207 24.05 25.66 -17.74
C ARG A 207 24.11 27.08 -18.29
N SER A 208 24.40 28.09 -17.46
CA SER A 208 24.57 29.47 -17.93
C SER A 208 25.79 29.64 -18.84
N LEU A 209 26.79 28.77 -18.70
CA LEU A 209 27.98 28.70 -19.56
C LEU A 209 27.79 27.82 -20.82
N GLY A 210 26.60 27.25 -21.04
CA GLY A 210 26.26 26.50 -22.25
C GLY A 210 26.77 25.04 -22.30
N TYR A 211 27.27 24.50 -21.19
CA TYR A 211 27.72 23.10 -21.15
C TYR A 211 26.54 22.12 -21.14
N LEU A 212 26.52 21.18 -22.11
CA LEU A 212 25.52 20.11 -22.20
C LEU A 212 25.71 19.01 -21.15
N SER A 213 26.94 18.77 -20.73
CA SER A 213 27.33 17.83 -19.66
C SER A 213 28.40 18.50 -18.80
N PRO A 214 28.53 18.17 -17.50
CA PRO A 214 29.53 18.77 -16.64
C PRO A 214 30.94 18.59 -17.21
N PRO A 215 31.79 19.62 -17.19
CA PRO A 215 33.22 19.46 -17.39
C PRO A 215 33.76 18.38 -16.45
N GLY A 216 34.73 17.59 -16.90
CA GLY A 216 35.28 16.48 -16.11
C GLY A 216 34.36 15.27 -15.97
N SER A 217 33.28 15.18 -16.77
CA SER A 217 32.42 13.99 -16.85
C SER A 217 32.45 13.35 -18.23
N ARG A 218 32.16 12.06 -18.30
CA ARG A 218 32.01 11.29 -19.54
C ARG A 218 30.77 10.41 -19.49
N TRP A 219 30.22 10.10 -20.65
CA TRP A 219 29.13 9.15 -20.77
C TRP A 219 29.67 7.72 -20.84
N VAL A 220 29.15 6.86 -19.97
CA VAL A 220 29.45 5.42 -19.98
C VAL A 220 28.18 4.67 -20.35
N THR A 221 28.32 3.69 -21.24
CA THR A 221 27.20 2.84 -21.67
C THR A 221 27.24 1.56 -20.85
N TYR A 222 26.09 1.19 -20.27
CA TYR A 222 25.91 -0.05 -19.54
C TYR A 222 24.95 -0.96 -20.29
N ALA A 223 25.24 -2.26 -20.26
CA ALA A 223 24.32 -3.29 -20.71
C ALA A 223 23.43 -3.71 -19.54
N LEU A 224 22.15 -3.39 -19.65
CA LEU A 224 21.12 -3.76 -18.70
C LEU A 224 20.39 -5.02 -19.22
N PRO A 225 20.13 -6.05 -18.39
CA PRO A 225 19.37 -7.21 -18.83
C PRO A 225 17.99 -6.81 -19.36
N GLU A 226 17.54 -7.42 -20.46
CA GLU A 226 16.17 -7.20 -20.96
C GLU A 226 15.15 -7.46 -19.85
N GLY A 227 14.24 -6.51 -19.63
CA GLY A 227 13.22 -6.60 -18.58
C GLY A 227 13.70 -6.23 -17.17
N ALA A 228 14.92 -5.73 -16.98
CA ALA A 228 15.43 -5.31 -15.66
C ALA A 228 14.59 -4.21 -15.00
N LEU A 229 13.88 -3.39 -15.80
CA LEU A 229 12.93 -2.36 -15.35
C LEU A 229 11.45 -2.71 -15.62
N GLU A 230 11.16 -3.93 -16.09
CA GLU A 230 9.78 -4.38 -16.33
C GLU A 230 9.17 -5.11 -15.12
N GLY A 231 9.97 -5.44 -14.09
CA GLY A 231 9.58 -6.37 -13.04
C GLY A 231 9.32 -7.78 -13.60
N PRO A 232 9.04 -8.82 -12.77
CA PRO A 232 8.26 -9.93 -13.27
C PRO A 232 6.97 -9.31 -13.81
N ARG A 233 6.77 -9.36 -15.14
CA ARG A 233 5.43 -9.24 -15.69
C ARG A 233 4.63 -10.21 -14.86
N ARG A 234 3.71 -9.73 -13.99
CA ARG A 234 2.64 -10.60 -13.50
C ARG A 234 2.16 -11.24 -14.78
N SER A 235 2.41 -12.54 -14.95
CA SER A 235 2.06 -13.21 -16.19
C SER A 235 0.60 -12.81 -16.38
N ARG A 236 0.32 -12.03 -17.44
CA ARG A 236 -1.04 -11.97 -17.96
C ARG A 236 -1.25 -13.40 -18.37
N ARG A 237 -1.75 -14.22 -17.44
CA ARG A 237 -2.12 -15.58 -17.72
C ARG A 237 -2.98 -15.46 -18.98
N PRO A 238 -2.65 -16.22 -20.04
CA PRO A 238 -3.47 -16.24 -21.23
C PRO A 238 -4.92 -16.34 -20.77
N ARG A 239 -5.78 -15.45 -21.26
CA ARG A 239 -7.21 -15.44 -20.92
C ARG A 239 -7.81 -16.76 -21.41
N THR A 240 -7.70 -17.81 -20.61
CA THR A 240 -8.52 -18.99 -20.73
C THR A 240 -9.89 -18.59 -20.23
N ARG A 241 -10.77 -18.24 -21.19
CA ARG A 241 -12.22 -18.32 -21.00
C ARG A 241 -12.53 -19.75 -20.57
N GLY A 242 -12.65 -19.98 -19.26
CA GLY A 242 -12.87 -21.33 -18.73
C GLY A 242 -12.82 -21.35 -17.20
N ALA A 243 -13.93 -20.95 -16.59
CA ALA A 243 -14.43 -21.35 -15.27
C ALA A 243 -13.52 -21.32 -14.01
N GLN A 244 -13.90 -20.40 -13.10
CA GLN A 244 -14.07 -20.56 -11.62
C GLN A 244 -12.83 -20.56 -10.70
N HIS A 245 -12.51 -19.40 -10.08
CA HIS A 245 -12.62 -19.10 -8.61
C HIS A 245 -11.93 -17.77 -8.22
N PRO A 246 -12.31 -17.14 -7.07
CA PRO A 246 -12.16 -15.71 -6.80
C PRO A 246 -10.81 -15.39 -6.16
N GLU A 247 -9.90 -14.73 -6.88
CA GLU A 247 -8.67 -14.27 -6.24
C GLU A 247 -8.90 -13.06 -5.33
N VAL A 248 -9.92 -12.25 -5.64
CA VAL A 248 -10.22 -11.02 -4.90
C VAL A 248 -11.66 -11.05 -4.42
N THR A 249 -11.85 -10.93 -3.12
CA THR A 249 -13.17 -10.88 -2.47
C THR A 249 -13.36 -9.59 -1.68
N LEU A 250 -12.29 -8.83 -1.44
CA LEU A 250 -12.31 -7.64 -0.59
C LEU A 250 -11.53 -6.51 -1.27
N VAL A 251 -12.09 -5.30 -1.21
CA VAL A 251 -11.45 -4.04 -1.61
C VAL A 251 -11.58 -3.06 -0.45
N ARG A 252 -10.51 -2.34 -0.15
CA ARG A 252 -10.47 -1.42 0.98
C ARG A 252 -10.14 0.01 0.56
N PHE A 253 -10.83 0.96 1.19
CA PHE A 253 -10.66 2.39 1.00
C PHE A 253 -10.46 3.11 2.33
N ALA A 254 -9.63 4.15 2.34
CA ALA A 254 -9.69 5.21 3.35
C ALA A 254 -10.68 6.29 2.87
N LEU A 255 -11.39 6.90 3.82
CA LEU A 255 -12.30 8.02 3.59
C LEU A 255 -11.57 9.32 3.91
N ASP A 256 -11.63 10.29 3.00
CA ASP A 256 -11.09 11.62 3.19
C ASP A 256 -12.15 12.69 2.93
N GLY A 257 -12.13 13.76 3.72
CA GLY A 257 -13.06 14.87 3.55
C GLY A 257 -13.00 15.88 4.69
N PRO A 258 -13.57 17.09 4.50
CA PRO A 258 -13.51 18.17 5.49
C PRO A 258 -14.11 17.79 6.85
N VAL A 259 -15.16 16.94 6.83
CA VAL A 259 -15.80 16.40 8.02
C VAL A 259 -16.22 14.95 7.73
N LEU A 260 -15.59 14.00 8.42
CA LEU A 260 -15.97 12.59 8.30
C LEU A 260 -17.35 12.34 8.94
N PRO A 261 -18.20 11.46 8.35
CA PRO A 261 -19.53 11.17 8.86
C PRO A 261 -19.45 10.47 10.21
N ARG A 262 -20.47 10.62 11.05
CA ARG A 262 -20.49 9.92 12.34
C ARG A 262 -20.81 8.43 12.15
N VAL A 263 -20.44 7.59 13.10
CA VAL A 263 -20.81 6.16 13.09
C VAL A 263 -22.31 5.90 12.92
N VAL A 264 -23.17 6.81 13.41
CA VAL A 264 -24.63 6.73 13.22
C VAL A 264 -25.07 6.83 11.75
N ASP A 265 -24.23 7.36 10.86
CA ASP A 265 -24.47 7.49 9.42
C ASP A 265 -23.99 6.27 8.61
N THR A 266 -23.54 5.18 9.25
CA THR A 266 -23.02 3.96 8.59
C THR A 266 -23.89 3.51 7.42
N LEU A 267 -25.21 3.37 7.63
CA LEU A 267 -26.13 2.94 6.57
C LEU A 267 -26.10 3.87 5.35
N ARG A 268 -26.05 5.18 5.58
CA ARG A 268 -26.06 6.18 4.51
C ARG A 268 -24.79 6.12 3.69
N VAL A 269 -23.63 6.00 4.35
CA VAL A 269 -22.34 5.86 3.67
C VAL A 269 -22.31 4.56 2.85
N GLY A 270 -22.76 3.45 3.44
CA GLY A 270 -22.87 2.17 2.72
C GLY A 270 -23.77 2.23 1.49
N GLU A 271 -24.91 2.93 1.56
CA GLU A 271 -25.80 3.13 0.41
C GLU A 271 -25.15 3.94 -0.71
N VAL A 272 -24.43 5.00 -0.35
CA VAL A 272 -23.73 5.86 -1.32
C VAL A 272 -22.58 5.11 -1.98
N ALA A 273 -21.83 4.33 -1.20
CA ALA A 273 -20.79 3.44 -1.74
C ALA A 273 -21.35 2.45 -2.77
N ARG A 274 -22.50 1.83 -2.48
CA ARG A 274 -23.18 0.96 -3.44
C ARG A 274 -23.60 1.71 -4.70
N GLN A 275 -24.20 2.89 -4.54
CA GLN A 275 -24.62 3.71 -5.68
C GLN A 275 -23.44 4.12 -6.56
N ALA A 276 -22.31 4.50 -5.95
CA ALA A 276 -21.09 4.87 -6.65
C ALA A 276 -20.51 3.67 -7.44
N ALA A 277 -20.40 2.50 -6.79
CA ALA A 277 -19.92 1.28 -7.44
C ALA A 277 -20.81 0.88 -8.64
N MET A 278 -22.14 0.88 -8.45
CA MET A 278 -23.09 0.59 -9.54
C MET A 278 -23.02 1.62 -10.67
N SER A 279 -22.86 2.91 -10.33
CA SER A 279 -22.77 3.97 -11.34
C SER A 279 -21.51 3.83 -12.18
N GLN A 280 -20.36 3.58 -11.55
CA GLN A 280 -19.10 3.38 -12.26
C GLN A 280 -19.09 2.12 -13.13
N TYR A 281 -19.72 1.04 -12.66
CA TYR A 281 -19.90 -0.17 -13.44
C TYR A 281 -20.81 0.09 -14.66
N GLY A 282 -21.99 0.68 -14.44
CA GLY A 282 -22.93 1.00 -15.51
C GLY A 282 -22.32 1.89 -16.60
N ARG A 283 -21.52 2.90 -16.23
CA ARG A 283 -20.83 3.77 -17.20
C ARG A 283 -19.82 3.03 -18.08
N ARG A 284 -19.19 1.96 -17.56
CA ARG A 284 -18.15 1.19 -18.26
C ARG A 284 -18.70 0.03 -19.07
N HIS A 285 -19.89 -0.45 -18.74
CA HIS A 285 -20.47 -1.66 -19.31
C HIS A 285 -21.82 -1.39 -20.00
N ASP A 286 -21.97 -0.24 -20.64
CA ASP A 286 -23.16 0.13 -21.45
C ASP A 286 -24.48 0.04 -20.67
N GLY A 287 -24.47 0.49 -19.42
CA GLY A 287 -25.65 0.48 -18.54
C GLY A 287 -25.97 -0.86 -17.90
N ARG A 288 -25.14 -1.90 -18.10
CA ARG A 288 -25.29 -3.19 -17.41
C ARG A 288 -25.15 -3.04 -15.90
N VAL A 289 -25.78 -3.96 -15.17
CA VAL A 289 -25.78 -3.99 -13.71
C VAL A 289 -25.02 -5.23 -13.23
N SER A 290 -24.01 -5.03 -12.39
CA SER A 290 -23.34 -6.15 -11.70
C SER A 290 -24.30 -6.78 -10.68
N SER A 291 -24.44 -8.10 -10.74
CA SER A 291 -25.22 -8.88 -9.78
C SER A 291 -24.56 -8.88 -8.40
N THR A 292 -23.22 -8.86 -8.34
CA THR A 292 -22.43 -8.74 -7.11
C THR A 292 -22.66 -7.41 -6.40
N PHE A 293 -22.70 -6.28 -7.11
CA PHE A 293 -22.96 -4.97 -6.49
C PHE A 293 -24.44 -4.75 -6.19
N SER A 294 -25.31 -5.18 -7.09
CA SER A 294 -26.74 -4.94 -6.93
C SER A 294 -27.41 -5.88 -5.92
N GLY A 295 -26.85 -7.08 -5.74
CA GLY A 295 -27.50 -8.16 -5.00
C GLY A 295 -28.74 -8.71 -5.73
N ARG A 296 -28.83 -8.51 -7.04
CA ARG A 296 -29.95 -8.96 -7.88
C ARG A 296 -29.43 -9.75 -9.08
N ALA A 297 -30.15 -10.80 -9.47
CA ALA A 297 -29.93 -11.47 -10.75
C ALA A 297 -30.38 -10.59 -11.92
N GLU A 298 -30.05 -11.00 -13.15
CA GLU A 298 -30.39 -10.28 -14.38
C GLU A 298 -31.90 -10.08 -14.56
N ASP A 299 -32.72 -10.99 -14.01
CA ASP A 299 -34.18 -10.92 -13.98
C ASP A 299 -34.73 -9.99 -12.87
N GLY A 300 -33.85 -9.35 -12.08
CA GLY A 300 -34.20 -8.46 -10.98
C GLY A 300 -34.52 -9.16 -9.66
N THR A 301 -34.46 -10.49 -9.59
CA THR A 301 -34.71 -11.25 -8.36
C THR A 301 -33.58 -11.05 -7.35
N PRO A 302 -33.87 -10.87 -6.04
CA PRO A 302 -32.83 -10.75 -5.02
C PRO A 302 -32.01 -12.04 -4.87
N LEU A 303 -30.67 -11.91 -4.91
CA LEU A 303 -29.77 -13.03 -4.73
C LEU A 303 -29.85 -13.59 -3.30
N GLN A 304 -29.86 -14.92 -3.20
CA GLN A 304 -29.86 -15.64 -1.93
C GLN A 304 -28.45 -15.95 -1.43
N GLY A 305 -28.33 -16.28 -0.15
CA GLY A 305 -27.08 -16.78 0.44
C GLY A 305 -26.01 -15.72 0.72
N HIS A 306 -26.35 -14.42 0.69
CA HIS A 306 -25.46 -13.34 1.13
C HIS A 306 -24.06 -13.35 0.46
N ARG A 307 -23.95 -13.83 -0.78
CA ARG A 307 -22.67 -13.91 -1.50
C ARG A 307 -22.31 -12.64 -2.28
N HIS A 308 -23.21 -11.67 -2.32
CA HIS A 308 -23.02 -10.39 -3.00
C HIS A 308 -22.37 -9.35 -2.07
N ALA A 309 -22.00 -8.20 -2.62
CA ALA A 309 -21.19 -7.20 -1.95
C ALA A 309 -21.84 -6.66 -0.66
N PHE A 310 -21.00 -6.50 0.36
CA PHE A 310 -21.23 -5.77 1.59
C PHE A 310 -20.42 -4.50 1.53
N TYR A 311 -21.04 -3.38 1.86
CA TYR A 311 -20.42 -2.06 1.96
C TYR A 311 -20.33 -1.72 3.44
N ILE A 312 -19.11 -1.77 4.00
CA ILE A 312 -18.85 -1.79 5.44
C ILE A 312 -18.02 -0.56 5.82
N PRO A 313 -18.66 0.57 6.15
CA PRO A 313 -17.97 1.70 6.76
C PRO A 313 -17.55 1.38 8.20
N THR A 314 -16.34 1.79 8.58
CA THR A 314 -15.79 1.59 9.93
C THR A 314 -15.15 2.87 10.48
N ASP A 315 -15.11 2.93 11.80
CA ASP A 315 -14.39 3.91 12.63
C ASP A 315 -13.26 3.12 13.30
N GLU A 316 -12.03 3.30 12.82
CA GLU A 316 -10.88 2.51 13.26
C GLU A 316 -9.97 3.23 14.25
N ASP A 317 -10.03 4.57 14.31
CA ASP A 317 -9.36 5.36 15.34
C ASP A 317 -10.20 5.55 16.62
N GLY A 318 -11.49 5.22 16.57
CA GLY A 318 -12.42 5.23 17.70
C GLY A 318 -12.94 6.62 18.07
N ASP A 319 -12.82 7.62 17.18
CA ASP A 319 -13.26 9.00 17.43
C ASP A 319 -14.78 9.22 17.25
N GLY A 320 -15.51 8.19 16.82
CA GLY A 320 -16.93 8.23 16.52
C GLY A 320 -17.27 8.63 15.10
N ARG A 321 -16.28 8.69 14.19
CA ARG A 321 -16.42 9.03 12.78
C ARG A 321 -15.89 7.93 11.89
N LEU A 322 -16.51 7.82 10.71
CA LEU A 322 -16.18 6.78 9.74
C LEU A 322 -14.96 7.23 8.93
N ASP A 323 -13.85 6.50 9.04
CA ASP A 323 -12.56 6.76 8.42
C ASP A 323 -12.19 5.73 7.34
N HIS A 324 -12.83 4.56 7.35
CA HIS A 324 -12.59 3.49 6.37
C HIS A 324 -13.88 2.96 5.75
N LEU A 325 -13.74 2.43 4.53
CA LEU A 325 -14.79 1.71 3.83
C LEU A 325 -14.21 0.41 3.26
N THR A 326 -14.82 -0.71 3.63
CA THR A 326 -14.50 -2.03 3.10
C THR A 326 -15.65 -2.54 2.23
N ILE A 327 -15.33 -2.99 1.01
CA ILE A 327 -16.27 -3.66 0.11
C ILE A 327 -15.90 -5.13 0.06
N TRP A 328 -16.76 -5.99 0.60
CA TRP A 328 -16.52 -7.43 0.70
C TRP A 328 -17.60 -8.21 -0.04
N ALA A 329 -17.24 -9.05 -1.00
CA ALA A 329 -18.15 -9.94 -1.71
C ALA A 329 -17.69 -11.40 -1.55
N PRO A 330 -18.36 -12.21 -0.72
CA PRO A 330 -17.98 -13.62 -0.51
C PRO A 330 -18.05 -14.47 -1.79
N GLY A 331 -18.87 -14.05 -2.76
CA GLY A 331 -18.97 -14.65 -4.08
C GLY A 331 -17.78 -14.37 -4.99
N GLY A 332 -16.89 -13.45 -4.61
CA GLY A 332 -15.79 -12.94 -5.43
C GLY A 332 -16.15 -11.66 -6.17
N LEU A 333 -15.12 -10.89 -6.50
CA LEU A 333 -15.18 -9.73 -7.38
C LEU A 333 -14.54 -10.07 -8.72
N GLN A 334 -15.27 -9.80 -9.80
CA GLN A 334 -14.78 -9.98 -11.16
C GLN A 334 -13.86 -8.81 -11.57
N PRO A 335 -12.99 -8.98 -12.58
CA PRO A 335 -12.12 -7.90 -13.05
C PRO A 335 -12.86 -6.61 -13.40
N ASP A 336 -13.99 -6.73 -14.10
CA ASP A 336 -14.87 -5.62 -14.48
C ASP A 336 -15.41 -4.87 -13.23
N GLU A 337 -15.67 -5.60 -12.15
CA GLU A 337 -16.12 -5.05 -10.87
C GLU A 337 -14.96 -4.34 -10.14
N LEU A 338 -13.75 -4.90 -10.18
CA LEU A 338 -12.56 -4.26 -9.62
C LEU A 338 -12.22 -2.97 -10.36
N GLU A 339 -12.30 -2.94 -11.68
CA GLU A 339 -12.12 -1.73 -12.49
C GLU A 339 -13.16 -0.66 -12.15
N ALA A 340 -14.42 -1.05 -11.96
CA ALA A 340 -15.47 -0.13 -11.53
C ALA A 340 -15.21 0.45 -10.13
N LEU A 341 -14.73 -0.36 -9.18
CA LEU A 341 -14.37 0.09 -7.84
C LEU A 341 -13.13 0.99 -7.84
N ALA A 342 -12.10 0.65 -8.63
CA ALA A 342 -10.88 1.45 -8.75
C ALA A 342 -11.14 2.85 -9.33
N ALA A 343 -12.25 3.01 -10.04
CA ALA A 343 -12.70 4.28 -10.58
C ALA A 343 -13.64 5.08 -9.66
N VAL A 344 -13.97 4.56 -8.48
CA VAL A 344 -14.68 5.34 -7.48
C VAL A 344 -13.66 6.27 -6.83
N GLU A 345 -13.75 7.57 -7.12
CA GLU A 345 -12.89 8.61 -6.53
C GLU A 345 -13.63 9.40 -5.43
N GLU A 346 -14.96 9.49 -5.52
CA GLU A 346 -15.79 10.28 -4.62
C GLU A 346 -17.12 9.55 -4.30
N LEU A 347 -17.55 9.63 -3.04
CA LEU A 347 -18.87 9.26 -2.56
C LEU A 347 -19.69 10.54 -2.36
N ALA A 348 -20.62 10.79 -3.27
CA ALA A 348 -21.47 11.98 -3.25
C ALA A 348 -22.95 11.61 -3.10
N ARG A 349 -23.66 12.30 -2.20
CA ARG A 349 -25.12 12.20 -2.03
C ARG A 349 -25.78 13.57 -1.96
N GLY A 350 -26.60 13.87 -2.96
CA GLY A 350 -27.24 15.18 -3.10
C GLY A 350 -26.21 16.30 -3.36
N ARG A 351 -26.67 17.51 -3.70
CA ARG A 351 -25.74 18.62 -4.00
C ARG A 351 -24.93 19.08 -2.77
N GLU A 352 -25.44 18.85 -1.54
CA GLU A 352 -24.90 19.46 -0.30
C GLU A 352 -24.80 18.52 0.94
N SER A 353 -25.20 17.24 0.90
CA SER A 353 -25.38 16.45 2.15
C SER A 353 -24.24 15.50 2.54
N LEU A 354 -23.48 14.97 1.57
CA LEU A 354 -22.34 14.09 1.81
C LEU A 354 -21.41 14.13 0.60
N ARG A 355 -20.13 14.47 0.80
CA ARG A 355 -19.06 14.37 -0.18
C ARG A 355 -17.79 13.87 0.52
N LEU A 356 -17.34 12.68 0.13
CA LEU A 356 -16.13 12.06 0.66
C LEU A 356 -15.26 11.61 -0.51
N SER A 357 -14.00 11.99 -0.51
CA SER A 357 -13.00 11.36 -1.37
C SER A 357 -12.72 9.95 -0.83
N VAL A 358 -12.44 9.01 -1.72
CA VAL A 358 -12.00 7.66 -1.33
C VAL A 358 -10.61 7.37 -1.87
N ILE A 359 -9.78 6.77 -1.04
CA ILE A 359 -8.39 6.42 -1.38
C ILE A 359 -8.29 4.91 -1.37
N TRP A 360 -7.97 4.31 -2.53
CA TRP A 360 -7.80 2.87 -2.65
C TRP A 360 -6.57 2.40 -1.86
N LEU A 361 -6.79 1.56 -0.85
CA LEU A 361 -5.72 1.01 -0.01
C LEU A 361 -5.23 -0.36 -0.51
N GLY A 362 -6.12 -1.17 -1.09
CA GLY A 362 -5.75 -2.49 -1.59
C GLY A 362 -6.96 -3.36 -1.96
N ALA A 363 -6.66 -4.48 -2.61
CA ALA A 363 -7.65 -5.51 -2.92
C ALA A 363 -7.02 -6.90 -2.81
N GLY A 364 -7.78 -7.84 -2.25
CA GLY A 364 -7.33 -9.19 -1.97
C GLY A 364 -8.40 -10.00 -1.25
N ARG A 365 -7.96 -10.84 -0.31
CA ARG A 365 -8.79 -11.65 0.57
C ARG A 365 -8.79 -11.06 1.99
N PRO A 366 -9.76 -11.42 2.85
CA PRO A 366 -9.80 -10.92 4.23
C PRO A 366 -8.48 -11.08 5.00
N GLU A 367 -7.79 -12.21 4.81
CA GLU A 367 -6.51 -12.53 5.46
C GLU A 367 -5.34 -11.61 5.05
N ASP A 368 -5.45 -10.89 3.92
CA ASP A 368 -4.39 -9.99 3.44
C ASP A 368 -4.36 -8.65 4.19
N PHE A 369 -5.40 -8.36 5.00
CA PHE A 369 -5.55 -7.09 5.68
C PHE A 369 -5.47 -7.28 7.20
N PRO A 370 -4.60 -6.54 7.91
CA PRO A 370 -4.45 -6.64 9.36
C PRO A 370 -5.59 -5.91 10.10
N ILE A 371 -6.83 -6.34 9.87
CA ILE A 371 -8.03 -5.77 10.47
C ILE A 371 -8.59 -6.74 11.51
N PRO A 372 -8.72 -6.33 12.79
CA PRO A 372 -9.17 -7.24 13.85
C PRO A 372 -10.50 -7.94 13.53
N TRP A 373 -11.49 -7.22 12.99
CA TRP A 373 -12.81 -7.81 12.72
C TRP A 373 -12.89 -8.73 11.48
N LEU A 374 -11.78 -8.91 10.74
CA LEU A 374 -11.64 -9.93 9.70
C LEU A 374 -11.01 -11.23 10.23
N GLY A 375 -10.49 -11.22 11.46
CA GLY A 375 -9.80 -12.36 12.06
C GLY A 375 -10.71 -13.44 12.65
N TRP A 376 -10.06 -14.41 13.30
CA TRP A 376 -10.69 -15.49 14.05
C TRP A 376 -10.77 -15.11 15.53
N HIS A 377 -11.97 -15.12 16.10
CA HIS A 377 -12.16 -14.71 17.49
C HIS A 377 -13.29 -15.50 18.16
N ARG A 378 -13.15 -15.72 19.47
CA ARG A 378 -14.19 -16.35 20.31
C ARG A 378 -15.24 -15.34 20.78
N ARG A 379 -14.86 -14.08 20.96
CA ARG A 379 -15.71 -13.03 21.53
C ARG A 379 -15.93 -11.90 20.55
N TRP A 380 -17.18 -11.51 20.39
CA TRP A 380 -17.64 -10.55 19.41
C TRP A 380 -18.64 -9.59 20.03
N ARG A 381 -18.45 -8.29 19.82
CA ARG A 381 -19.38 -7.23 20.26
C ARG A 381 -19.89 -6.40 19.09
N SER A 382 -21.13 -5.94 19.16
CA SER A 382 -21.70 -5.07 18.12
C SER A 382 -20.97 -3.73 18.05
N GLN A 383 -20.49 -3.37 16.85
CA GLN A 383 -20.01 -2.04 16.51
C GLN A 383 -21.12 -1.20 15.85
N THR A 384 -22.03 -1.85 15.13
CA THR A 384 -23.23 -1.23 14.55
C THR A 384 -24.46 -2.05 14.94
N PRO A 385 -25.67 -1.45 14.99
CA PRO A 385 -26.83 -2.11 15.57
C PRO A 385 -27.29 -3.32 14.74
N PHE A 386 -27.57 -4.42 15.42
CA PHE A 386 -28.37 -5.51 14.87
C PHE A 386 -29.84 -5.07 14.78
N VAL A 387 -30.33 -4.88 13.57
CA VAL A 387 -31.70 -4.46 13.31
C VAL A 387 -32.58 -5.67 12.97
N LEU A 388 -33.69 -5.82 13.67
CA LEU A 388 -34.60 -6.95 13.48
C LEU A 388 -35.28 -6.92 12.10
N SER A 389 -35.23 -8.05 11.39
CA SER A 389 -35.92 -8.25 10.12
C SER A 389 -37.37 -8.73 10.29
N ARG A 390 -37.72 -9.32 11.44
CA ARG A 390 -39.07 -9.85 11.74
C ARG A 390 -39.55 -9.42 13.13
N HIS A 391 -40.88 -9.32 13.30
CA HIS A 391 -41.48 -8.90 14.57
C HIS A 391 -41.16 -9.88 15.69
N VAL A 392 -40.96 -9.31 16.88
CA VAL A 392 -40.87 -10.07 18.12
C VAL A 392 -42.18 -10.83 18.34
N LYS A 393 -42.10 -12.13 18.62
CA LYS A 393 -43.28 -12.96 18.87
C LYS A 393 -43.51 -13.18 20.36
N LEU A 394 -44.70 -12.79 20.81
CA LEU A 394 -45.23 -13.12 22.14
C LEU A 394 -46.26 -14.25 21.99
N ARG A 395 -46.30 -15.19 22.92
CA ARG A 395 -47.31 -16.25 22.99
C ARG A 395 -48.03 -16.15 24.34
N GLY A 396 -49.36 -16.17 24.30
CA GLY A 396 -50.25 -15.93 25.44
C GLY A 396 -51.62 -15.45 24.95
N ASP A 397 -52.62 -15.47 25.82
CA ASP A 397 -53.99 -15.15 25.41
C ASP A 397 -54.22 -13.64 25.24
N THR A 398 -55.10 -13.27 24.32
CA THR A 398 -55.39 -11.88 23.94
C THR A 398 -56.72 -11.37 24.53
N GLN A 399 -57.57 -12.28 25.02
CA GLN A 399 -58.89 -11.95 25.59
C GLN A 399 -59.05 -12.58 26.98
N GLY A 400 -58.56 -11.90 28.02
CA GLY A 400 -58.93 -12.21 29.42
C GLY A 400 -58.32 -13.46 30.05
N GLY A 401 -57.39 -14.16 29.40
CA GLY A 401 -56.75 -15.36 29.94
C GLY A 401 -55.69 -15.08 31.02
N THR A 402 -55.63 -15.96 32.02
CA THR A 402 -54.78 -15.93 33.23
C THR A 402 -53.29 -16.14 32.99
N VAL A 403 -52.85 -16.32 31.74
CA VAL A 403 -51.46 -16.66 31.40
C VAL A 403 -50.71 -15.41 30.92
N PRO A 404 -49.64 -14.97 31.61
CA PRO A 404 -48.86 -13.81 31.19
C PRO A 404 -48.19 -14.06 29.82
N LYS A 405 -48.10 -13.00 29.00
CA LYS A 405 -47.45 -13.05 27.69
C LYS A 405 -45.98 -13.45 27.83
N GLN A 406 -45.60 -14.58 27.25
CA GLN A 406 -44.21 -15.03 27.21
C GLN A 406 -43.55 -14.63 25.89
N LEU A 407 -42.31 -14.15 25.97
CA LEU A 407 -41.46 -13.89 24.81
C LEU A 407 -40.98 -15.21 24.22
N VAL A 408 -41.41 -15.50 22.98
CA VAL A 408 -41.09 -16.77 22.28
C VAL A 408 -40.05 -16.57 21.17
N ASP A 409 -39.96 -15.35 20.63
CA ASP A 409 -39.00 -15.03 19.57
C ASP A 409 -38.47 -13.61 19.79
N GLY A 410 -37.52 -13.49 20.72
CA GLY A 410 -36.87 -12.24 21.09
C GLY A 410 -35.68 -11.88 20.19
N PRO A 411 -35.11 -10.68 20.38
CA PRO A 411 -33.90 -10.24 19.66
C PRO A 411 -32.75 -11.26 19.67
N GLU A 412 -32.49 -11.90 20.82
CA GLU A 412 -31.45 -12.92 20.98
C GLU A 412 -31.77 -14.20 20.20
N ASP A 413 -33.04 -14.61 20.16
CA ASP A 413 -33.48 -15.79 19.41
C ASP A 413 -33.34 -15.57 17.91
N GLN A 414 -33.65 -14.34 17.45
CA GLN A 414 -33.45 -13.95 16.07
C GLN A 414 -31.97 -13.89 15.68
N LEU A 415 -31.11 -13.36 16.56
CA LEU A 415 -29.65 -13.37 16.36
C LEU A 415 -29.11 -14.79 16.23
N ARG A 416 -29.48 -15.69 17.16
CA ARG A 416 -29.07 -17.11 17.10
C ARG A 416 -29.62 -17.82 15.87
N LEU A 417 -30.86 -17.53 15.46
CA LEU A 417 -31.42 -18.10 14.23
C LEU A 417 -30.63 -17.66 12.99
N GLU A 418 -30.22 -16.39 12.94
CA GLU A 418 -29.47 -15.87 11.81
C GLU A 418 -28.05 -16.44 11.72
N LEU A 419 -27.36 -16.59 12.85
CA LEU A 419 -26.08 -17.30 12.93
C LEU A 419 -26.21 -18.72 12.38
N ARG A 420 -27.20 -19.49 12.85
CA ARG A 420 -27.45 -20.86 12.37
C ARG A 420 -27.74 -20.91 10.86
N ARG A 421 -28.54 -19.98 10.34
CA ARG A 421 -28.86 -19.91 8.89
C ARG A 421 -27.63 -19.61 8.02
N ARG A 422 -26.62 -18.96 8.60
CA ARG A 422 -25.36 -18.62 7.93
C ARG A 422 -24.26 -19.66 8.18
N GLY A 423 -24.57 -20.75 8.88
CA GLY A 423 -23.63 -21.85 9.17
C GLY A 423 -22.68 -21.58 10.33
N TYR A 424 -22.89 -20.52 11.11
CA TYR A 424 -22.08 -20.25 12.30
C TYR A 424 -22.51 -21.12 13.49
N PRO A 425 -21.57 -21.48 14.39
CA PRO A 425 -21.90 -22.19 15.62
C PRO A 425 -22.85 -21.37 16.49
N THR A 426 -23.52 -22.01 17.44
CA THR A 426 -24.37 -21.31 18.40
C THR A 426 -23.48 -20.70 19.50
N PRO A 427 -23.61 -19.41 19.82
CA PRO A 427 -22.81 -18.79 20.87
C PRO A 427 -23.20 -19.36 22.24
N VAL A 428 -22.19 -19.61 23.09
CA VAL A 428 -22.36 -20.07 24.48
C VAL A 428 -22.95 -18.99 25.37
N SER A 429 -22.67 -17.72 25.07
CA SER A 429 -23.26 -16.59 25.78
C SER A 429 -23.68 -15.48 24.81
N VAL A 430 -24.81 -14.82 25.12
CA VAL A 430 -25.29 -13.63 24.39
C VAL A 430 -25.79 -12.63 25.43
N ARG A 431 -25.19 -11.44 25.48
CA ARG A 431 -25.55 -10.35 26.39
C ARG A 431 -25.99 -9.13 25.60
N ARG A 432 -27.05 -8.44 26.01
CA ARG A 432 -27.42 -7.15 25.43
C ARG A 432 -26.50 -6.04 25.88
N LEU A 433 -26.10 -5.20 24.94
CA LEU A 433 -25.39 -3.95 25.20
C LEU A 433 -26.40 -2.78 25.19
N PRO A 434 -26.33 -1.84 26.14
CA PRO A 434 -27.28 -0.73 26.23
C PRO A 434 -27.03 0.41 25.22
N ALA A 435 -25.80 0.50 24.69
CA ALA A 435 -25.32 1.52 23.77
C ALA A 435 -23.96 1.08 23.17
N LEU A 436 -23.52 1.75 22.11
CA LEU A 436 -22.15 1.69 21.62
C LEU A 436 -21.25 2.59 22.49
N PRO A 437 -20.26 2.06 23.22
CA PRO A 437 -19.26 2.91 23.88
C PRO A 437 -18.33 3.52 22.82
N LEU A 438 -18.08 4.83 22.86
CA LEU A 438 -16.99 5.43 22.09
C LEU A 438 -15.69 5.31 22.85
N GLY A 439 -14.60 5.06 22.12
CA GLY A 439 -13.26 5.12 22.67
C GLY A 439 -12.96 6.51 23.22
N SER A 440 -12.27 6.59 24.35
CA SER A 440 -11.57 7.81 24.72
C SER A 440 -10.40 7.99 23.74
N GLY A 441 -10.66 8.55 22.56
CA GLY A 441 -9.59 9.03 21.68
C GLY A 441 -8.66 9.97 22.46
N ALA A 442 -7.40 10.06 22.04
CA ALA A 442 -6.33 10.83 22.68
C ALA A 442 -6.52 12.37 22.58
N GLY A 443 -7.72 12.87 22.89
CA GLY A 443 -8.10 14.28 22.94
C GLY A 443 -8.38 14.76 24.37
N PRO A 444 -8.23 16.07 24.65
CA PRO A 444 -8.25 16.62 26.01
C PRO A 444 -9.65 16.70 26.66
N THR A 445 -10.71 16.17 26.04
CA THR A 445 -12.07 16.23 26.57
C THR A 445 -12.61 14.82 26.87
N ARG A 446 -12.42 14.37 28.11
CA ARG A 446 -12.99 13.13 28.68
C ARG A 446 -14.51 13.22 28.82
N SER A 447 -15.22 13.08 27.71
CA SER A 447 -16.67 12.89 27.70
C SER A 447 -16.95 11.44 27.32
N SER A 448 -17.48 10.64 28.26
CA SER A 448 -17.98 9.28 28.04
C SER A 448 -19.26 9.29 27.18
N ARG A 449 -19.14 9.68 25.91
CA ARG A 449 -20.24 9.65 24.95
C ARG A 449 -20.47 8.20 24.52
N ALA A 450 -21.72 7.78 24.55
CA ALA A 450 -22.16 6.50 24.03
C ALA A 450 -23.35 6.74 23.09
N TYR A 451 -23.34 6.10 21.93
CA TYR A 451 -24.47 6.19 20.99
C TYR A 451 -25.50 5.12 21.31
N ARG A 452 -26.75 5.52 21.52
CA ARG A 452 -27.85 4.56 21.63
C ARG A 452 -28.11 3.91 20.27
N TRP A 453 -28.47 2.64 20.27
CA TRP A 453 -28.71 1.88 19.04
C TRP A 453 -29.80 2.48 18.15
N TYR A 454 -30.77 3.19 18.73
CA TYR A 454 -31.84 3.85 17.98
C TYR A 454 -31.41 5.14 17.28
N GLU A 455 -30.28 5.74 17.66
CA GLU A 455 -29.72 6.96 17.05
C GLU A 455 -29.13 6.70 15.66
N PHE A 456 -28.76 5.45 15.37
CA PHE A 456 -28.29 5.06 14.05
C PHE A 456 -29.39 5.26 13.00
N HIS A 457 -28.97 5.66 11.81
CA HIS A 457 -29.80 5.59 10.62
C HIS A 457 -30.01 4.12 10.23
N ARG A 458 -31.27 3.67 10.31
CA ARG A 458 -31.64 2.24 10.18
C ARG A 458 -32.60 1.95 9.03
N TRP A 459 -33.03 2.99 8.33
CA TRP A 459 -34.09 2.90 7.34
C TRP A 459 -33.54 3.22 5.95
N ARG A 460 -33.58 2.22 5.06
CA ARG A 460 -33.51 2.46 3.63
C ARG A 460 -34.87 2.97 3.12
N SER A 461 -35.06 3.07 1.81
CA SER A 461 -36.37 3.39 1.22
C SER A 461 -37.52 2.45 1.63
N ARG A 462 -37.21 1.22 2.08
CA ARG A 462 -38.19 0.25 2.60
C ARG A 462 -37.90 -0.05 4.07
N VAL A 463 -38.85 0.32 4.93
CA VAL A 463 -38.82 0.12 6.39
C VAL A 463 -39.03 -1.38 6.71
N PRO A 464 -38.12 -2.09 7.42
CA PRO A 464 -38.36 -3.44 7.86
C PRO A 464 -39.54 -3.51 8.84
N PRO A 465 -40.23 -4.66 8.89
CA PRO A 465 -41.44 -4.83 9.70
C PRO A 465 -41.23 -4.46 11.18
N ALA A 466 -40.16 -4.94 11.81
CA ALA A 466 -39.95 -4.77 13.25
C ALA A 466 -39.14 -3.54 13.63
N GLY A 467 -38.01 -3.32 12.96
CA GLY A 467 -37.23 -2.10 13.12
C GLY A 467 -36.48 -1.90 14.43
N GLY A 468 -36.64 -2.78 15.42
CA GLY A 468 -35.92 -2.70 16.69
C GLY A 468 -34.41 -2.81 16.47
N ALA A 469 -33.63 -1.96 17.14
CA ALA A 469 -32.17 -1.95 17.07
C ALA A 469 -31.56 -2.31 18.41
N TYR A 470 -30.63 -3.26 18.37
CA TYR A 470 -30.00 -3.85 19.54
C TYR A 470 -28.51 -4.00 19.29
N GLY A 471 -27.73 -3.98 20.36
CA GLY A 471 -26.34 -4.43 20.33
C GLY A 471 -26.18 -5.63 21.25
N PHE A 472 -25.26 -6.51 20.90
CA PHE A 472 -24.96 -7.71 21.65
C PHE A 472 -23.47 -7.91 21.81
N GLU A 473 -23.11 -8.58 22.88
CA GLU A 473 -21.83 -9.26 23.01
C GLU A 473 -22.10 -10.77 23.00
N MET A 474 -21.30 -11.51 22.24
CA MET A 474 -21.42 -12.94 22.01
C MET A 474 -20.10 -13.61 22.31
N GLU A 475 -20.16 -14.79 22.92
CA GLU A 475 -19.02 -15.68 23.10
C GLU A 475 -19.32 -17.02 22.46
N PHE A 476 -18.35 -17.57 21.74
CA PHE A 476 -18.39 -18.88 21.11
C PHE A 476 -17.45 -19.84 21.83
N GLU A 477 -17.78 -21.13 21.75
CA GLU A 477 -16.94 -22.19 22.31
C GLU A 477 -15.57 -22.23 21.60
N GLU A 478 -15.58 -22.14 20.27
CA GLU A 478 -14.38 -22.08 19.42
C GLU A 478 -14.28 -20.72 18.71
N GLU A 479 -13.12 -20.43 18.13
CA GLU A 479 -12.93 -19.23 17.32
C GLU A 479 -13.78 -19.30 16.04
N VAL A 480 -14.45 -18.19 15.72
CA VAL A 480 -15.29 -18.03 14.53
C VAL A 480 -14.65 -16.98 13.63
N PRO A 481 -14.63 -17.17 12.29
CA PRO A 481 -14.06 -16.19 11.38
C PRO A 481 -15.00 -15.00 11.17
N GLY A 482 -14.43 -13.79 11.13
CA GLY A 482 -15.09 -12.59 10.63
C GLY A 482 -15.10 -12.52 9.09
N PRO A 483 -15.80 -11.52 8.52
CA PRO A 483 -16.62 -10.53 9.19
C PRO A 483 -18.00 -11.05 9.59
N LEU A 484 -18.46 -10.70 10.81
CA LEU A 484 -19.81 -10.99 11.29
C LEU A 484 -20.73 -9.79 11.05
N LEU A 485 -21.56 -9.87 10.00
CA LEU A 485 -22.52 -8.84 9.59
C LEU A 485 -23.94 -9.40 9.58
N LEU A 486 -24.72 -9.16 10.64
CA LEU A 486 -26.01 -9.81 10.88
C LEU A 486 -27.17 -8.81 10.92
N GLY A 487 -28.38 -9.26 10.62
CA GLY A 487 -29.60 -8.48 10.71
C GLY A 487 -29.95 -7.72 9.42
N TYR A 488 -30.96 -6.87 9.54
CA TYR A 488 -31.42 -6.04 8.43
C TYR A 488 -30.33 -5.04 7.99
N ALA A 489 -30.21 -4.88 6.66
CA ALA A 489 -29.24 -4.00 6.01
C ALA A 489 -27.77 -4.26 6.38
N CYS A 490 -27.43 -5.50 6.74
CA CYS A 490 -26.05 -5.93 6.95
C CYS A 490 -25.12 -5.70 5.74
N HIS A 491 -25.66 -5.78 4.51
CA HIS A 491 -24.94 -5.40 3.28
C HIS A 491 -24.54 -3.92 3.20
N PHE A 492 -24.98 -3.08 4.13
CA PHE A 492 -24.70 -1.64 4.18
C PHE A 492 -24.04 -1.23 5.51
N GLY A 493 -23.40 -2.19 6.19
CA GLY A 493 -22.60 -1.96 7.39
C GLY A 493 -23.35 -2.04 8.71
N LEU A 494 -24.68 -2.28 8.72
CA LEU A 494 -25.41 -2.54 9.96
C LEU A 494 -25.14 -3.96 10.50
N GLY A 495 -25.29 -4.13 11.82
CA GLY A 495 -25.02 -5.35 12.56
C GLY A 495 -23.62 -5.94 12.34
N LEU A 496 -22.63 -5.08 12.17
CA LEU A 496 -21.22 -5.42 12.23
C LEU A 496 -20.84 -5.75 13.68
N PHE A 497 -20.17 -6.87 13.87
CA PHE A 497 -19.53 -7.24 15.13
C PHE A 497 -18.01 -7.18 14.98
N VAL A 498 -17.34 -6.69 16.01
CA VAL A 498 -15.89 -6.59 16.13
C VAL A 498 -15.40 -7.43 17.31
N PRO A 499 -14.15 -7.90 17.32
CA PRO A 499 -13.62 -8.65 18.46
C PRO A 499 -13.67 -7.83 19.74
N SER A 500 -13.87 -8.54 20.86
CA SER A 500 -13.78 -7.99 22.22
C SER A 500 -12.88 -8.90 23.06
N GLU A 501 -12.19 -8.32 24.03
CA GLU A 501 -11.35 -9.08 24.97
C GLU A 501 -12.13 -10.11 25.80
#